data_AF-A0A4Q3VKL4-F1
#
_entry.id   AF-A0A4Q3VKL4-F1
#
_cell.length_a   1.000
_cell.length_b   1.000
_cell.length_c   1.000
_cell.angle_alpha   90.00
_cell.angle_beta   90.00
_cell.angle_gamma   90.00
#
_symmetry.space_group_name_H-M   'P 1'
#
loop_
_entity.id
_entity.type
_entity.pdbx_description
1 polymer ?
#
loop_
_entity_poly.entity_id
_entity_poly.type
_entity_poly.pdbx_seq_one_letter_code
_entity_poly.pdbx_strand_id
1 'polypeptide(L)'
;MSDLEGLRKEMDLLWGPDHFGRPASPHPPLAIAVAMEGYNIRFAPTLSDELRTRMEAIVAQETWHEWRSNDPSCGLRITGGPSFLMHGWEVAPEASFRILDSGGSPPSAEDVRRPEPWGDDAEWAELLAGRLGPWALALRDERVVGVCYTPVASLQAAEAGVWTDAEERGRGCGPLVTAAWANAARHEFATLF
;
A
#
# COMPACT_ATOMS: atom_id res chain seq x y z
N MET A 1 1.61 16.38 10.50
CA MET A 1 0.79 16.09 9.31
C MET A 1 -0.65 15.95 9.78
N SER A 2 -1.60 16.60 9.11
CA SER A 2 -3.03 16.43 9.42
C SER A 2 -3.57 15.13 8.80
N ASP A 3 -4.68 14.59 9.29
CA ASP A 3 -5.29 13.36 8.75
C ASP A 3 -5.68 13.58 7.28
N LEU A 4 -6.22 14.76 6.96
CA LEU A 4 -6.57 15.14 5.60
C LEU A 4 -5.36 15.26 4.68
N GLU A 5 -4.22 15.73 5.19
CA GLU A 5 -2.95 15.74 4.44
C GLU A 5 -2.44 14.31 4.19
N GLY A 6 -2.56 13.42 5.18
CA GLY A 6 -2.22 12.01 5.03
C GLY A 6 -3.08 11.32 3.97
N LEU A 7 -4.39 11.51 4.02
CA LEU A 7 -5.32 10.96 3.02
C LEU A 7 -5.03 11.50 1.61
N ARG A 8 -4.70 12.78 1.46
CA ARG A 8 -4.30 13.34 0.15
C ARG A 8 -3.08 12.62 -0.43
N LYS A 9 -2.05 12.40 0.40
CA LYS A 9 -0.85 11.65 -0.02
C LYS A 9 -1.19 10.21 -0.40
N GLU A 10 -2.11 9.56 0.31
CA GLU A 10 -2.61 8.23 -0.04
C GLU A 10 -3.33 8.23 -1.40
N MET A 11 -4.22 9.20 -1.66
CA MET A 11 -4.88 9.33 -2.95
C MET A 11 -3.89 9.58 -4.11
N ASP A 12 -2.87 10.39 -3.86
CA ASP A 12 -1.79 10.65 -4.82
C ASP A 12 -0.89 9.42 -5.04
N LEU A 13 -0.67 8.62 -4.01
CA LEU A 13 0.05 7.36 -4.12
C LEU A 13 -0.71 6.35 -4.99
N LEU A 14 -1.99 6.12 -4.69
CA LEU A 14 -2.78 5.08 -5.33
C LEU A 14 -3.16 5.40 -6.79
N TRP A 15 -3.38 6.69 -7.09
CA TRP A 15 -3.91 7.13 -8.38
C TRP A 15 -3.07 8.24 -9.02
N GLY A 16 -1.85 8.47 -8.55
CA GLY A 16 -0.87 9.32 -9.20
C GLY A 16 0.08 8.52 -10.08
N PRO A 17 1.07 9.20 -10.68
CA PRO A 17 2.17 8.52 -11.38
C PRO A 17 2.99 7.68 -10.39
N ASP A 18 3.21 6.41 -10.72
CA ASP A 18 4.11 5.54 -9.96
C ASP A 18 5.58 5.90 -10.24
N HIS A 19 6.39 5.94 -9.18
CA HIS A 19 7.81 6.29 -9.24
C HIS A 19 8.62 5.32 -10.11
N PHE A 20 8.20 4.06 -10.19
CA PHE A 20 8.86 3.02 -10.99
C PHE A 20 8.26 2.90 -12.40
N GLY A 21 7.41 3.85 -12.81
CA GLY A 21 6.83 3.88 -14.15
C GLY A 21 5.79 2.79 -14.41
N ARG A 22 5.30 2.12 -13.35
CA ARG A 22 4.24 1.12 -13.50
C ARG A 22 2.93 1.80 -13.91
N PRO A 23 2.04 1.09 -14.65
CA PRO A 23 0.73 1.62 -14.97
C PRO A 23 0.00 2.00 -13.68
N ALA A 24 -0.55 3.21 -13.62
CA ALA A 24 -1.38 3.60 -12.50
C ALA A 24 -2.56 2.63 -12.37
N SER A 25 -2.90 2.28 -11.13
CA SER A 25 -4.13 1.56 -10.83
C SER A 25 -5.32 2.26 -11.50
N PRO A 26 -6.33 1.51 -11.97
CA PRO A 26 -7.50 2.12 -12.59
C PRO A 26 -8.11 3.15 -11.65
N HIS A 27 -8.18 4.40 -12.11
CA HIS A 27 -8.72 5.49 -11.33
C HIS A 27 -10.21 5.24 -11.07
N PRO A 28 -10.68 5.29 -9.81
CA PRO A 28 -12.11 5.38 -9.59
C PRO A 28 -12.63 6.68 -10.24
N PRO A 29 -13.84 6.68 -10.81
CA PRO A 29 -14.45 7.89 -11.37
C PRO A 29 -14.43 9.08 -10.39
N LEU A 30 -14.61 8.77 -9.10
CA LEU A 30 -14.59 9.68 -7.98
C LEU A 30 -13.97 8.99 -6.77
N ALA A 31 -13.03 9.67 -6.11
CA ALA A 31 -12.53 9.29 -4.80
C ALA A 31 -12.69 10.46 -3.83
N ILE A 32 -13.12 10.15 -2.61
CA ILE A 32 -13.38 11.13 -1.56
C ILE A 32 -12.63 10.70 -0.31
N ALA A 33 -11.70 11.53 0.13
CA ALA A 33 -11.05 11.42 1.43
C ALA A 33 -11.79 12.30 2.43
N VAL A 34 -12.15 11.76 3.60
CA VAL A 34 -12.88 12.49 4.65
C VAL A 34 -12.14 12.34 5.98
N ALA A 35 -11.87 13.48 6.62
CA ALA A 35 -11.29 13.60 7.96
C ALA A 35 -12.11 14.59 8.80
N MET A 36 -11.81 14.72 10.09
CA MET A 36 -12.54 15.60 11.00
C MET A 36 -12.44 17.08 10.58
N GLU A 37 -11.32 17.47 9.99
CA GLU A 37 -11.01 18.82 9.53
C GLU A 37 -11.57 19.15 8.14
N GLY A 38 -12.14 18.17 7.42
CA GLY A 38 -12.75 18.38 6.10
C GLY A 38 -12.57 17.19 5.16
N TYR A 39 -12.63 17.47 3.85
CA TYR A 39 -12.57 16.45 2.82
C TYR A 39 -11.67 16.86 1.65
N ASN A 40 -11.29 15.88 0.84
CA ASN A 40 -10.62 16.06 -0.44
C ASN A 40 -11.27 15.17 -1.50
N ILE A 41 -11.35 15.68 -2.73
CA ILE A 41 -12.00 15.00 -3.84
C ILE A 41 -11.03 14.89 -4.99
N ARG A 42 -11.00 13.70 -5.60
CA ARG A 42 -10.31 13.45 -6.86
C ARG A 42 -11.29 12.87 -7.85
N PHE A 43 -11.34 13.46 -9.03
CA PHE A 43 -12.05 12.93 -10.17
C PHE A 43 -11.06 12.21 -11.09
N ALA A 44 -11.51 11.14 -11.74
CA ALA A 44 -10.73 10.55 -12.83
C ALA A 44 -10.52 11.59 -13.94
N PRO A 45 -9.32 11.66 -14.54
CA PRO A 45 -9.07 12.56 -15.67
C PRO A 45 -9.90 12.22 -16.91
N THR A 46 -10.41 10.99 -16.99
CA THR A 46 -11.26 10.47 -18.07
C THR A 46 -12.76 10.75 -17.87
N LEU A 47 -13.16 11.38 -16.76
CA LEU A 47 -14.56 11.66 -16.46
C LEU A 47 -15.10 12.79 -17.34
N SER A 48 -16.30 12.63 -17.91
CA SER A 48 -16.95 13.69 -18.70
C SER A 48 -17.37 14.88 -17.83
N ASP A 49 -17.44 16.07 -18.42
CA ASP A 49 -17.85 17.30 -17.73
C ASP A 49 -19.28 17.20 -17.15
N GLU A 50 -20.17 16.52 -17.85
CA GLU A 50 -21.54 16.25 -17.40
C GLU A 50 -21.55 15.40 -16.11
N LEU A 51 -20.81 14.28 -16.11
CA LEU A 51 -20.73 13.41 -14.95
C LEU A 51 -20.00 14.09 -13.78
N ARG A 52 -18.95 14.86 -14.07
CA ARG A 52 -18.25 15.68 -13.07
C ARG A 52 -19.21 16.64 -12.39
N THR A 53 -19.95 17.44 -13.17
CA THR A 53 -20.92 18.41 -12.64
C THR A 53 -21.97 17.73 -11.76
N ARG A 54 -22.48 16.57 -12.20
CA ARG A 54 -23.45 15.81 -11.43
C ARG A 54 -22.87 15.29 -10.11
N MET A 55 -21.63 14.80 -10.12
CA MET A 55 -20.95 14.32 -8.92
C MET A 55 -20.63 15.48 -7.95
N GLU A 56 -20.20 16.63 -8.45
CA GLU A 56 -19.98 17.84 -7.63
C GLU A 56 -21.26 18.30 -6.93
N ALA A 57 -22.41 18.22 -7.61
CA ALA A 57 -23.71 18.54 -7.01
C ALA A 57 -24.08 17.58 -5.87
N ILE A 58 -23.80 16.27 -6.01
CA ILE A 58 -24.02 15.27 -4.95
C ILE A 58 -23.13 15.57 -3.75
N VAL A 59 -21.84 15.75 -3.99
CA VAL A 59 -20.83 16.09 -2.97
C VAL A 59 -21.24 17.34 -2.17
N ALA A 60 -21.79 18.37 -2.83
CA ALA A 60 -22.12 19.63 -2.19
C ALA A 60 -23.38 19.58 -1.29
N GLN A 61 -24.25 18.59 -1.48
CA GLN A 61 -25.52 18.47 -0.76
C GLN A 61 -25.42 17.61 0.51
N GLU A 62 -24.39 16.77 0.61
CA GLU A 62 -24.31 15.70 1.59
C GLU A 62 -23.53 16.10 2.84
N THR A 63 -24.04 15.72 4.02
CA THR A 63 -23.25 15.77 5.24
C THR A 63 -22.47 14.46 5.36
N TRP A 64 -21.15 14.52 5.17
CA TRP A 64 -20.24 13.36 5.04
C TRP A 64 -20.34 12.33 6.18
N HIS A 65 -20.84 12.72 7.35
CA HIS A 65 -21.03 11.84 8.49
C HIS A 65 -22.11 10.77 8.26
N GLU A 66 -23.04 10.98 7.33
CA GLU A 66 -24.20 10.10 7.09
C GLU A 66 -23.94 9.00 6.04
N TRP A 67 -22.83 9.07 5.29
CA TRP A 67 -22.47 8.08 4.26
C TRP A 67 -22.00 6.71 4.80
N ARG A 68 -21.84 6.56 6.12
CA ARG A 68 -21.59 5.24 6.73
C ARG A 68 -22.79 4.29 6.59
N SER A 69 -23.97 4.82 6.28
CA SER A 69 -25.11 4.02 5.83
C SER A 69 -25.06 3.85 4.32
N ASN A 70 -24.97 2.61 3.85
CA ASN A 70 -25.14 2.22 2.45
C ASN A 70 -26.51 2.72 1.91
N ASP A 71 -26.61 3.97 1.46
CA ASP A 71 -27.79 4.43 0.73
C ASP A 71 -27.62 4.09 -0.77
N PRO A 72 -28.34 3.08 -1.28
CA PRO A 72 -28.27 2.71 -2.69
C PRO A 72 -28.93 3.75 -3.63
N SER A 73 -29.57 4.80 -3.12
CA SER A 73 -30.34 5.77 -3.90
C SER A 73 -29.51 6.59 -4.91
N CYS A 74 -28.21 6.75 -4.67
CA CYS A 74 -27.32 7.53 -5.54
C CYS A 74 -26.71 6.72 -6.71
N GLY A 75 -26.92 5.39 -6.76
CA GLY A 75 -26.32 4.52 -7.79
C GLY A 75 -24.80 4.40 -7.70
N LEU A 76 -24.18 4.84 -6.61
CA LEU A 76 -22.75 4.73 -6.35
C LEU A 76 -22.48 3.45 -5.54
N ARG A 77 -21.49 2.67 -5.98
CA ARG A 77 -20.93 1.59 -5.16
C ARG A 77 -19.78 2.18 -4.34
N ILE A 78 -20.01 2.41 -3.05
CA ILE A 78 -18.96 2.80 -2.12
C ILE A 78 -18.09 1.56 -1.88
N THR A 79 -16.83 1.62 -2.29
CA THR A 79 -15.82 0.63 -1.94
C THR A 79 -14.78 1.31 -1.06
N GLY A 80 -14.73 0.92 0.21
CA GLY A 80 -13.74 1.39 1.17
C GLY A 80 -13.50 0.29 2.20
N GLY A 81 -12.25 0.11 2.58
CA GLY A 81 -11.87 -0.76 3.68
C GLY A 81 -11.71 0.04 4.98
N PRO A 82 -11.83 -0.61 6.15
CA PRO A 82 -11.47 0.05 7.40
C PRO A 82 -9.97 0.39 7.41
N SER A 83 -9.65 1.66 7.64
CA SER A 83 -8.29 2.08 8.01
C SER A 83 -8.17 2.04 9.53
N PHE A 84 -7.20 1.30 10.05
CA PHE A 84 -6.96 1.17 11.49
C PHE A 84 -5.71 1.94 11.89
N LEU A 85 -5.86 2.86 12.84
CA LEU A 85 -4.72 3.45 13.53
C LEU A 85 -4.41 2.58 14.76
N MET A 86 -3.40 1.72 14.64
CA MET A 86 -2.98 0.82 15.71
C MET A 86 -2.02 1.53 16.67
N HIS A 87 -2.32 1.50 17.98
CA HIS A 87 -1.44 2.03 19.03
C HIS A 87 -1.11 0.94 20.03
N GLY A 88 0.15 0.85 20.47
CA GLY A 88 0.53 0.05 21.65
C GLY A 88 0.50 -1.47 21.46
N TRP A 89 0.68 -1.99 20.25
CA TRP A 89 0.88 -3.42 20.03
C TRP A 89 2.36 -3.76 19.98
N GLU A 90 2.83 -4.44 21.02
CA GLU A 90 4.12 -5.11 21.04
C GLU A 90 3.90 -6.57 20.65
N VAL A 91 4.13 -6.89 19.38
CA VAL A 91 4.37 -8.28 19.00
C VAL A 91 5.85 -8.51 19.19
N ALA A 92 6.24 -9.18 20.27
CA ALA A 92 7.61 -9.64 20.43
C ALA A 92 7.87 -10.67 19.31
N PRO A 93 8.82 -10.41 18.40
CA PRO A 93 9.12 -11.38 17.36
C PRO A 93 9.64 -12.68 17.98
N GLU A 94 9.11 -13.84 17.55
CA GLU A 94 9.85 -15.08 17.77
C GLU A 94 11.17 -14.97 16.99
N ALA A 95 12.29 -15.11 17.68
CA ALA A 95 13.64 -14.77 17.21
C ALA A 95 14.23 -15.70 16.13
N SER A 96 13.41 -16.40 15.35
CA SER A 96 13.85 -17.45 14.41
C SER A 96 13.87 -17.05 12.94
N PHE A 97 13.50 -15.81 12.57
CA PHE A 97 13.50 -15.38 11.18
C PHE A 97 14.83 -14.74 10.78
N ARG A 98 15.43 -15.21 9.69
CA ARG A 98 16.52 -14.51 9.00
C ARG A 98 15.90 -13.46 8.07
N ILE A 99 16.28 -12.20 8.23
CA ILE A 99 15.79 -11.11 7.40
C ILE A 99 16.80 -10.79 6.29
N LEU A 100 16.31 -10.68 5.06
CA LEU A 100 17.03 -10.11 3.91
C LEU A 100 16.28 -8.86 3.45
N ASP A 101 16.98 -7.88 2.91
CA ASP A 101 16.38 -6.67 2.34
C ASP A 101 17.15 -6.17 1.13
N SER A 102 16.53 -5.24 0.40
CA SER A 102 17.08 -4.62 -0.81
C SER A 102 18.24 -3.65 -0.54
N GLY A 103 18.54 -3.30 0.70
CA GLY A 103 19.70 -2.48 1.08
C GLY A 103 20.99 -3.29 1.21
N GLY A 104 20.89 -4.61 1.35
CA GLY A 104 22.01 -5.54 1.37
C GLY A 104 22.45 -6.02 -0.02
N SER A 105 23.31 -7.04 -0.04
CA SER A 105 23.62 -7.74 -1.30
C SER A 105 22.40 -8.58 -1.72
N PRO A 106 21.89 -8.41 -2.95
CA PRO A 106 20.70 -9.11 -3.40
C PRO A 106 20.97 -10.62 -3.48
N PRO A 107 20.08 -11.47 -2.94
CA PRO A 107 20.18 -12.91 -3.11
C PRO A 107 19.86 -13.30 -4.56
N SER A 108 20.34 -14.45 -5.02
CA SER A 108 19.87 -15.01 -6.28
C SER A 108 18.46 -15.59 -6.12
N ALA A 109 17.69 -15.63 -7.21
CA ALA A 109 16.38 -16.29 -7.22
C ALA A 109 16.47 -17.82 -6.99
N GLU A 110 17.66 -18.40 -7.20
CA GLU A 110 17.94 -19.81 -6.89
C GLU A 110 18.10 -20.04 -5.39
N ASP A 111 18.71 -19.09 -4.68
CA ASP A 111 18.90 -19.13 -3.23
C ASP A 111 17.60 -18.90 -2.46
N VAL A 112 16.69 -18.11 -3.03
CA VAL A 112 15.47 -17.68 -2.36
C VAL A 112 14.27 -17.91 -3.28
N ARG A 113 13.68 -19.10 -3.15
CA ARG A 113 12.53 -19.51 -3.96
C ARG A 113 11.32 -18.63 -3.72
N ARG A 114 10.64 -18.29 -4.81
CA ARG A 114 9.38 -17.56 -4.83
C ARG A 114 8.30 -18.30 -4.00
N PRO A 115 7.56 -17.62 -3.12
CA PRO A 115 6.39 -18.22 -2.48
C PRO A 115 5.27 -18.41 -3.51
N GLU A 116 4.52 -19.51 -3.41
CA GLU A 116 3.46 -19.89 -4.36
C GLU A 116 2.49 -18.75 -4.77
N PRO A 117 1.95 -17.91 -3.86
CA PRO A 117 0.97 -16.89 -4.22
C PRO A 117 1.57 -15.66 -4.90
N TRP A 118 2.89 -15.54 -5.02
CA TRP A 118 3.49 -14.47 -5.82
C TRP A 118 3.27 -14.74 -7.30
N GLY A 119 3.45 -13.73 -8.17
CA GLY A 119 3.28 -13.87 -9.62
C GLY A 119 4.25 -14.86 -10.27
N ASP A 120 4.84 -14.50 -11.40
CA ASP A 120 5.80 -15.39 -12.06
C ASP A 120 7.24 -15.23 -11.55
N ASP A 121 8.12 -16.12 -12.00
CA ASP A 121 9.53 -16.12 -11.60
C ASP A 121 10.28 -14.89 -12.15
N ALA A 122 9.79 -14.28 -13.23
CA ALA A 122 10.39 -13.06 -13.77
C ALA A 122 10.10 -11.87 -12.86
N GLU A 123 8.84 -11.68 -12.43
CA GLU A 123 8.47 -10.65 -11.45
C GLU A 123 9.25 -10.83 -10.13
N TRP A 124 9.44 -12.08 -9.69
CA TRP A 124 10.25 -12.36 -8.50
C TRP A 124 11.72 -11.95 -8.67
N ALA A 125 12.33 -12.26 -9.81
CA ALA A 125 13.71 -11.84 -10.10
C ALA A 125 13.85 -10.31 -10.19
N GLU A 126 12.86 -9.61 -10.78
CA GLU A 126 12.79 -8.15 -10.82
C GLU A 126 12.68 -7.55 -9.41
N LEU A 127 11.86 -8.15 -8.54
CA LEU A 127 11.76 -7.79 -7.13
C LEU A 127 13.11 -7.92 -6.45
N LEU A 128 13.73 -9.12 -6.46
CA LEU A 128 15.01 -9.37 -5.77
C LEU A 128 16.13 -8.46 -6.26
N ALA A 129 16.11 -8.07 -7.53
CA ALA A 129 17.08 -7.12 -8.09
C ALA A 129 16.80 -5.65 -7.73
N GLY A 130 15.74 -5.36 -6.97
CA GLY A 130 15.35 -4.02 -6.53
C GLY A 130 14.67 -3.18 -7.61
N ARG A 131 14.36 -3.75 -8.79
CA ARG A 131 13.78 -3.01 -9.92
C ARG A 131 12.32 -2.63 -9.70
N LEU A 132 11.65 -3.32 -8.77
CA LEU A 132 10.27 -3.04 -8.33
C LEU A 132 10.21 -2.22 -7.03
N GLY A 133 11.34 -1.62 -6.64
CA GLY A 133 11.49 -0.84 -5.43
C GLY A 133 11.94 -1.65 -4.20
N PRO A 134 11.97 -0.99 -3.02
CA PRO A 134 12.43 -1.62 -1.79
C PRO A 134 11.62 -2.86 -1.42
N TRP A 135 12.30 -3.83 -0.84
CA TRP A 135 11.71 -5.09 -0.38
C TRP A 135 12.44 -5.63 0.85
N ALA A 136 11.76 -6.48 1.60
CA ALA A 136 12.34 -7.29 2.67
C ALA A 136 11.69 -8.68 2.70
N LEU A 137 12.49 -9.70 3.05
CA LEU A 137 12.09 -11.10 3.13
C LEU A 137 12.37 -11.63 4.53
N ALA A 138 11.48 -12.48 5.02
CA ALA A 138 11.73 -13.33 6.17
C ALA A 138 11.92 -14.78 5.69
N LEU A 139 13.01 -15.39 6.14
CA LEU A 139 13.32 -16.79 5.88
C LEU A 139 13.28 -17.60 7.17
N ARG A 140 12.78 -18.82 7.06
CA ARG A 140 12.86 -19.88 8.07
C ARG A 140 13.31 -21.16 7.38
N ASP A 141 14.41 -21.74 7.84
CA ASP A 141 15.01 -22.94 7.21
C ASP A 141 15.21 -22.77 5.69
N GLU A 142 15.70 -21.58 5.28
CA GLU A 142 15.89 -21.14 3.88
C GLU A 142 14.61 -21.03 3.02
N ARG A 143 13.42 -21.24 3.61
CA ARG A 143 12.12 -20.98 2.96
C ARG A 143 11.67 -19.55 3.20
N VAL A 144 11.22 -18.86 2.16
CA VAL A 144 10.52 -17.56 2.29
C VAL A 144 9.18 -17.76 2.99
N VAL A 145 9.01 -17.12 4.13
CA VAL A 145 7.80 -17.18 4.98
C VAL A 145 7.13 -15.83 5.16
N GLY A 146 7.77 -14.76 4.72
CA GLY A 146 7.19 -13.42 4.70
C GLY A 146 7.88 -12.54 3.68
N VAL A 147 7.10 -11.63 3.10
CA VAL A 147 7.56 -10.64 2.12
C VAL A 147 6.93 -9.31 2.46
N CYS A 148 7.74 -8.25 2.49
CA CYS A 148 7.27 -6.87 2.38
C CYS A 148 7.86 -6.26 1.11
N TYR A 149 7.04 -5.62 0.30
CA TYR A 149 7.43 -5.06 -1.01
C TYR A 149 6.74 -3.73 -1.24
N THR A 150 7.06 -3.09 -2.36
CA THR A 150 6.55 -1.76 -2.74
C THR A 150 5.60 -1.85 -3.95
N PRO A 151 4.30 -2.16 -3.78
CA PRO A 151 3.35 -2.25 -4.89
C PRO A 151 3.26 -0.95 -5.70
N VAL A 152 3.31 0.19 -5.03
CA VAL A 152 3.27 1.53 -5.62
C VAL A 152 4.09 2.49 -4.77
N ALA A 153 4.74 3.45 -5.41
CA ALA A 153 5.46 4.51 -4.72
C ALA A 153 5.33 5.85 -5.44
N SER A 154 5.50 6.92 -4.68
CA SER A 154 5.72 8.28 -5.14
C SER A 154 6.95 8.84 -4.41
N LEU A 155 7.34 10.07 -4.73
CA LEU A 155 8.37 10.77 -3.96
C LEU A 155 7.93 11.09 -2.52
N GLN A 156 6.65 10.94 -2.17
CA GLN A 156 6.11 11.39 -0.88
C GLN A 156 5.42 10.30 -0.06
N ALA A 157 5.13 9.16 -0.67
CA ALA A 157 4.55 7.99 -0.01
C ALA A 157 4.98 6.70 -0.72
N ALA A 158 4.98 5.58 -0.01
CA ALA A 158 5.15 4.25 -0.58
C ALA A 158 4.18 3.29 0.10
N GLU A 159 3.58 2.38 -0.67
CA GLU A 159 2.73 1.32 -0.12
C GLU A 159 3.62 0.17 0.36
N ALA A 160 3.29 -0.36 1.55
CA ALA A 160 3.89 -1.60 2.06
C ALA A 160 2.94 -2.76 1.76
N GLY A 161 3.20 -3.49 0.66
CA GLY A 161 2.53 -4.75 0.40
C GLY A 161 3.12 -5.81 1.32
N VAL A 162 2.30 -6.49 2.13
CA VAL A 162 2.79 -7.51 3.07
C VAL A 162 2.10 -8.84 2.84
N TRP A 163 2.91 -9.87 2.68
CA TRP A 163 2.47 -11.26 2.67
C TRP A 163 3.18 -12.05 3.77
N THR A 164 2.45 -12.98 4.39
CA THR A 164 2.99 -13.90 5.40
C THR A 164 2.36 -15.27 5.19
N ASP A 165 3.20 -16.30 5.18
CA ASP A 165 2.79 -17.71 5.15
C ASP A 165 1.74 -17.96 6.24
N ALA A 166 0.68 -18.70 5.90
CA ALA A 166 -0.45 -18.90 6.80
C ALA A 166 -0.06 -19.55 8.13
N GLU A 167 0.93 -20.43 8.14
CA GLU A 167 1.43 -21.13 9.34
C GLU A 167 2.30 -20.25 10.23
N GLU A 168 2.78 -19.12 9.70
CA GLU A 168 3.72 -18.20 10.35
C GLU A 168 3.03 -16.90 10.83
N ARG A 169 1.73 -16.76 10.55
CA ARG A 169 0.92 -15.64 11.06
C ARG A 169 0.83 -15.68 12.58
N GLY A 170 0.81 -14.49 13.19
CA GLY A 170 0.79 -14.33 14.66
C GLY A 170 2.16 -14.49 15.33
N ARG A 171 3.23 -14.78 14.59
CA ARG A 171 4.61 -14.95 15.12
C ARG A 171 5.52 -13.72 14.98
N GLY A 172 4.96 -12.58 14.54
CA GLY A 172 5.72 -11.34 14.34
C GLY A 172 6.44 -11.22 12.99
N CYS A 173 6.28 -12.18 12.07
CA CYS A 173 6.88 -12.14 10.74
C CYS A 173 6.51 -10.86 9.95
N GLY A 174 5.21 -10.56 9.82
CA GLY A 174 4.72 -9.36 9.14
C GLY A 174 5.36 -8.05 9.63
N PRO A 175 5.26 -7.72 10.94
CA PRO A 175 5.91 -6.55 11.50
C PRO A 175 7.42 -6.48 11.26
N LEU A 176 8.14 -7.61 11.33
CA LEU A 176 9.58 -7.66 11.08
C LEU A 176 9.93 -7.31 9.63
N VAL A 177 9.29 -7.94 8.65
CA VAL A 177 9.55 -7.64 7.23
C VAL A 177 9.13 -6.22 6.89
N THR A 178 8.03 -5.71 7.47
CA THR A 178 7.61 -4.31 7.28
C THR A 178 8.63 -3.33 7.88
N ALA A 179 9.18 -3.61 9.07
CA ALA A 179 10.19 -2.75 9.69
C ALA A 179 11.50 -2.73 8.88
N ALA A 180 11.95 -3.89 8.39
CA ALA A 180 13.13 -3.98 7.52
C ALA A 180 12.90 -3.27 6.18
N TRP A 181 11.75 -3.48 5.56
CA TRP A 181 11.35 -2.75 4.35
C TRP A 181 11.31 -1.24 4.58
N ALA A 182 10.74 -0.76 5.70
CA ALA A 182 10.67 0.66 6.00
C ALA A 182 12.07 1.28 6.15
N ASN A 183 13.04 0.52 6.67
CA ASN A 183 14.44 0.95 6.69
C ASN A 183 15.03 1.04 5.28
N ALA A 184 14.79 0.06 4.40
CA ALA A 184 15.24 0.14 3.01
C ALA A 184 14.58 1.31 2.26
N ALA A 185 13.26 1.49 2.43
CA ALA A 185 12.48 2.57 1.82
C ALA A 185 12.93 3.96 2.28
N ARG A 186 13.36 4.11 3.55
CA ARG A 186 13.97 5.36 4.05
C ARG A 186 15.19 5.81 3.24
N HIS A 187 16.02 4.87 2.84
CA HIS A 187 17.25 5.18 2.09
C HIS A 187 16.95 5.55 0.63
N GLU A 188 15.96 4.90 0.03
CA GLU A 188 15.54 5.16 -1.35
C GLU A 188 14.76 6.47 -1.48
N PHE A 189 13.82 6.70 -0.57
CA PHE A 189 12.90 7.82 -0.61
C PHE A 189 13.19 8.75 0.57
N ALA A 190 14.18 9.62 0.41
CA ALA A 190 14.70 10.53 1.45
C ALA A 190 13.63 11.46 2.09
N THR A 191 12.42 11.51 1.55
CA THR A 191 11.29 12.37 1.94
C THR A 191 10.14 11.64 2.66
N LEU A 192 10.23 10.32 2.88
CA LEU A 192 9.12 9.52 3.45
C LEU A 192 8.98 9.54 4.97
N PHE A 193 9.96 10.08 5.72
CA PHE A 193 10.01 9.94 7.19
C PHE A 193 10.47 11.22 7.88
#